data_AF-A0A939IID2-F1
#
_entry.id   AF-A0A939IID2-F1
#
_cell.length_a   1.000
_cell.length_b   1.000
_cell.length_c   1.000
_cell.angle_alpha   90.00
_cell.angle_beta   90.00
_cell.angle_gamma   90.00
#
_symmetry.space_group_name_H-M   'P 1'
#
loop_
_entity.id
_entity.type
_entity.pdbx_description
1 polymer ?
#
loop_
_entity_poly.entity_id
_entity_poly.type
_entity_poly.pdbx_seq_one_letter_code
_entity_poly.pdbx_strand_id
1 'polypeptide(L)'
;MKKHIVLIACLIALMAIGLPAAWILDTDMPFSIVVAGTGIIAFFGLYDISLPESPTAQDKESSLRFSIAGSLVIEYIVLVGVVAFFREGPDDMPIITQTMLSNFTSVVGVVIVFYFGSSAYLQSRKQGDSRAEDQ
;
A
#
# COMPACT_ATOMS: atom_id res chain seq x y z
N MET A 1 11.95 -14.96 1.70
CA MET A 1 11.46 -15.39 0.36
C MET A 1 10.05 -15.97 0.37
N LYS A 2 9.74 -17.02 1.16
CA LYS A 2 8.40 -17.63 1.17
C LYS A 2 7.26 -16.63 1.45
N LYS A 3 7.45 -15.72 2.42
CA LYS A 3 6.47 -14.67 2.77
C LYS A 3 6.13 -13.71 1.61
N HIS A 4 7.14 -13.27 0.85
CA HIS A 4 6.92 -12.40 -0.32
C HIS A 4 6.13 -13.10 -1.42
N ILE A 5 6.43 -14.39 -1.67
CA ILE A 5 5.70 -15.19 -2.67
C ILE A 5 4.24 -15.34 -2.27
N VAL A 6 3.96 -15.57 -0.98
CA VAL A 6 2.58 -15.67 -0.47
C VAL A 6 1.81 -14.36 -0.63
N LEU A 7 2.41 -13.22 -0.27
CA LEU A 7 1.78 -11.91 -0.48
C LEU A 7 1.43 -11.68 -1.95
N ILE A 8 2.40 -11.89 -2.85
CA ILE A 8 2.21 -11.69 -4.29
C ILE A 8 1.12 -12.65 -4.82
N ALA A 9 1.14 -13.91 -4.40
CA ALA A 9 0.13 -14.88 -4.79
C ALA A 9 -1.28 -14.49 -4.30
N CYS A 10 -1.42 -13.97 -3.09
CA CYS A 10 -2.70 -13.48 -2.57
C CYS A 10 -3.23 -12.28 -3.36
N LEU A 11 -2.37 -11.31 -3.68
CA LEU A 11 -2.76 -10.14 -4.49
C LEU A 11 -3.16 -10.55 -5.92
N ILE A 12 -2.40 -11.45 -6.55
CA ILE A 12 -2.72 -11.97 -7.88
C ILE A 12 -4.03 -12.76 -7.84
N ALA A 13 -4.23 -13.62 -6.83
CA ALA A 13 -5.46 -14.40 -6.68
C ALA A 13 -6.68 -13.49 -6.52
N LEU A 14 -6.57 -12.43 -5.71
CA LEU A 14 -7.65 -11.45 -5.54
C LEU A 14 -8.01 -10.77 -6.86
N MET A 15 -7.01 -10.29 -7.61
CA MET A 15 -7.22 -9.66 -8.92
C MET A 15 -7.78 -10.64 -9.96
N ALA A 16 -7.24 -11.86 -10.01
CA ALA A 16 -7.64 -12.89 -10.97
C ALA A 16 -9.06 -13.42 -10.74
N ILE A 17 -9.58 -13.36 -9.51
CA ILE A 17 -10.95 -13.76 -9.20
C ILE A 17 -11.90 -12.57 -9.33
N GLY A 18 -11.52 -11.42 -8.80
CA GLY A 18 -12.43 -10.27 -8.69
C GLY A 18 -12.66 -9.53 -10.01
N LEU A 19 -11.64 -9.44 -10.88
CA LEU A 19 -11.81 -8.79 -12.19
C LEU A 19 -12.78 -9.59 -13.09
N PRO A 20 -12.65 -10.91 -13.31
CA PRO A 20 -13.62 -11.67 -14.10
C PRO A 20 -15.00 -11.75 -13.46
N ALA A 21 -15.09 -11.76 -12.13
CA ALA A 21 -16.37 -11.77 -11.43
C ALA A 21 -17.19 -10.49 -11.71
N ALA A 22 -16.54 -9.35 -11.92
CA ALA A 22 -17.23 -8.11 -12.31
C ALA A 22 -17.95 -8.23 -13.67
N TRP A 23 -17.34 -8.91 -14.63
CA TRP A 23 -17.92 -9.14 -15.96
C TRP A 23 -19.09 -10.15 -15.93
N ILE A 24 -19.07 -11.10 -15.00
CA ILE A 24 -20.12 -12.13 -14.88
C ILE A 24 -21.35 -11.62 -14.12
N LEU A 25 -21.13 -10.79 -13.09
CA LEU A 25 -22.19 -10.33 -12.18
C LEU A 25 -22.79 -8.97 -12.58
N ASP A 26 -22.26 -8.33 -13.63
CA ASP A 26 -22.71 -7.04 -14.19
C ASP A 26 -22.97 -5.97 -13.11
N THR A 27 -22.14 -6.00 -12.07
CA THR A 27 -22.27 -5.19 -10.85
C THR A 27 -20.91 -4.67 -10.44
N ASP A 28 -20.86 -3.45 -9.89
CA ASP A 28 -19.62 -2.78 -9.45
C ASP A 28 -19.03 -3.33 -8.13
N MET A 29 -19.77 -4.19 -7.44
CA MET A 29 -19.43 -4.75 -6.13
C MET A 29 -18.08 -5.52 -6.13
N PRO A 30 -17.73 -6.33 -7.14
CA PRO A 30 -16.46 -7.05 -7.16
C PRO A 30 -15.25 -6.13 -7.25
N PHE A 31 -15.33 -5.01 -7.97
CA PHE A 31 -14.25 -4.01 -8.02
C PHE A 31 -14.01 -3.39 -6.64
N SER A 32 -15.07 -3.02 -5.93
CA SER A 32 -14.97 -2.48 -4.57
C SER A 32 -14.31 -3.47 -3.61
N ILE A 33 -14.62 -4.76 -3.74
CA ILE A 33 -14.00 -5.83 -2.94
C ILE A 33 -12.52 -6.01 -3.30
N VAL A 34 -12.17 -5.96 -4.58
CA VAL A 34 -10.77 -6.06 -5.04
C VAL A 34 -9.94 -4.91 -4.51
N VAL A 35 -10.43 -3.68 -4.67
CA VAL A 35 -9.75 -2.47 -4.21
C VAL A 35 -9.60 -2.54 -2.68
N ALA A 36 -10.70 -2.60 -1.93
CA ALA A 36 -10.63 -2.64 -0.46
C ALA A 36 -9.82 -3.83 0.10
N GLY A 37 -9.92 -5.01 -0.54
CA GLY A 37 -9.19 -6.20 -0.15
C GLY A 37 -7.68 -6.10 -0.41
N THR A 38 -7.28 -5.40 -1.48
CA THR A 38 -5.87 -5.19 -1.82
C THR A 38 -5.17 -4.44 -0.70
N GLY A 39 -5.73 -3.34 -0.22
CA GLY A 39 -5.12 -2.53 0.84
C GLY A 39 -4.93 -3.32 2.14
N ILE A 40 -5.93 -4.13 2.52
CA ILE A 40 -5.86 -4.98 3.71
C ILE A 40 -4.76 -6.03 3.57
N ILE A 41 -4.74 -6.76 2.44
CA ILE A 41 -3.73 -7.80 2.18
C ILE A 41 -2.32 -7.19 2.10
N ALA A 42 -2.18 -6.05 1.43
CA ALA A 42 -0.92 -5.33 1.31
C ALA A 42 -0.42 -4.88 2.69
N PHE A 43 -1.29 -4.33 3.53
CA PHE A 43 -0.91 -3.90 4.88
C PHE A 43 -0.41 -5.08 5.74
N PHE A 44 -1.23 -6.12 5.90
CA PHE A 44 -0.85 -7.24 6.76
C PHE A 44 0.31 -8.05 6.20
N GLY A 45 0.40 -8.20 4.89
CA GLY A 45 1.53 -8.91 4.28
C GLY A 45 2.83 -8.12 4.36
N LEU A 46 2.83 -6.79 4.14
CA LEU A 46 4.01 -5.96 4.38
C LEU A 46 4.42 -5.95 5.85
N TYR A 47 3.45 -5.97 6.77
CA TYR A 47 3.73 -6.01 8.20
C TYR A 47 4.41 -7.32 8.61
N ASP A 48 3.90 -8.46 8.16
CA ASP A 48 4.52 -9.77 8.44
C ASP A 48 5.91 -9.94 7.77
N ILE A 49 6.13 -9.28 6.63
CA ILE A 49 7.40 -9.31 5.91
C ILE A 49 8.45 -8.42 6.58
N SER A 50 8.05 -7.24 7.06
CA SER A 50 8.97 -6.27 7.64
C SER A 50 9.34 -6.58 9.09
N LEU A 51 8.52 -7.35 9.79
CA LEU A 51 8.76 -7.70 11.19
C LEU A 51 9.89 -8.76 11.32
N PRO A 52 10.98 -8.46 12.03
CA PRO A 52 12.04 -9.43 12.29
C PRO A 52 11.60 -10.52 13.28
N GLU A 53 12.29 -11.67 13.27
CA GLU A 53 11.95 -12.84 14.11
C GLU A 53 12.00 -12.56 15.63
N SER A 54 12.85 -11.63 16.05
CA SER A 54 12.96 -11.17 17.45
C SER A 54 12.85 -9.64 17.49
N PRO A 55 11.62 -9.09 17.41
CA PRO A 55 11.42 -7.67 17.18
C PRO A 55 11.55 -6.85 18.47
N THR A 56 12.36 -5.80 18.41
CA THR A 56 12.37 -4.75 19.44
C THR A 56 11.13 -3.84 19.29
N ALA A 57 10.86 -3.00 20.28
CA ALA A 57 9.79 -2.01 20.18
C ALA A 57 10.00 -1.03 19.00
N GLN A 58 11.26 -0.66 18.76
CA GLN A 58 11.65 0.19 17.64
C GLN A 58 11.42 -0.48 16.29
N ASP A 59 11.69 -1.79 16.19
CA ASP A 59 11.46 -2.56 14.95
C ASP A 59 9.97 -2.65 14.63
N LYS A 60 9.11 -2.85 15.65
CA LYS A 60 7.66 -2.87 15.48
C LYS A 60 7.12 -1.55 14.96
N GLU A 61 7.57 -0.43 15.54
CA GLU A 61 7.16 0.90 15.09
C GLU A 61 7.61 1.19 13.65
N SER A 62 8.86 0.84 13.33
CA SER A 62 9.40 0.99 11.98
C SER A 62 8.62 0.14 10.95
N SER A 63 8.37 -1.13 11.29
CA SER A 63 7.60 -2.07 10.45
C SER A 63 6.18 -1.59 10.22
N LEU A 64 5.52 -1.06 11.26
CA LEU A 64 4.17 -0.51 11.17
C LEU A 64 4.12 0.71 10.24
N ARG A 65 5.04 1.68 10.41
CA ARG A 65 5.11 2.85 9.52
C ARG A 65 5.37 2.47 8.07
N PHE A 66 6.31 1.55 7.84
CA PHE A 66 6.61 1.04 6.51
C PHE A 66 5.40 0.35 5.88
N SER A 67 4.69 -0.47 6.65
CA SER A 67 3.53 -1.22 6.15
C SER A 67 2.36 -0.32 5.80
N ILE A 68 2.08 0.72 6.59
CA ILE A 68 1.07 1.74 6.27
C ILE A 68 1.43 2.47 4.98
N ALA A 69 2.67 2.97 4.89
CA ALA A 69 3.11 3.73 3.72
C ALA A 69 3.08 2.85 2.46
N GLY A 70 3.65 1.65 2.54
CA GLY A 70 3.70 0.71 1.43
C GLY A 70 2.31 0.23 0.99
N SER A 71 1.40 -0.06 1.93
CA SER A 71 0.05 -0.50 1.58
C SER A 71 -0.75 0.59 0.88
N LEU A 72 -0.62 1.84 1.31
CA LEU A 72 -1.29 2.97 0.65
C LEU A 72 -0.75 3.22 -0.76
N VAL A 73 0.56 3.04 -0.98
CA VAL A 73 1.15 3.14 -2.32
C VAL A 73 0.68 2.00 -3.23
N ILE A 74 0.67 0.76 -2.73
CA ILE A 74 0.16 -0.40 -3.49
C ILE A 74 -1.31 -0.20 -3.84
N GLU A 75 -2.12 0.19 -2.86
CA GLU A 75 -3.54 0.47 -3.05
C GLU A 75 -3.77 1.55 -4.10
N TYR A 76 -2.97 2.62 -4.08
CA TYR A 76 -3.02 3.67 -5.08
C TYR A 76 -2.72 3.18 -6.49
N ILE A 77 -1.66 2.38 -6.65
CA ILE A 77 -1.28 1.82 -7.95
C ILE A 77 -2.38 0.89 -8.46
N VAL A 78 -2.97 0.08 -7.58
CA VAL A 78 -4.08 -0.82 -7.95
C VAL A 78 -5.33 -0.03 -8.33
N LEU A 79 -5.72 0.97 -7.54
CA LEU A 79 -6.86 1.83 -7.86
C LEU A 79 -6.68 2.52 -9.22
N VAL A 80 -5.52 3.16 -9.43
CA VAL A 80 -5.19 3.83 -10.70
C VAL A 80 -5.19 2.84 -11.85
N GLY A 81 -4.61 1.64 -11.67
CA GLY A 81 -4.59 0.60 -12.70
C GLY A 81 -5.99 0.08 -13.05
N VAL A 82 -6.83 -0.19 -12.04
CA VAL A 82 -8.21 -0.61 -12.25
C VAL A 82 -8.99 0.46 -13.02
N VAL A 83 -8.87 1.72 -12.60
CA VAL A 83 -9.56 2.83 -13.27
C VAL A 83 -9.03 3.07 -14.69
N ALA A 84 -7.71 3.04 -14.90
CA ALA A 84 -7.11 3.33 -16.20
C ALA A 84 -7.35 2.24 -17.25
N PHE A 85 -7.49 0.97 -16.85
CA PHE A 85 -7.56 -0.16 -17.78
C PHE A 85 -8.92 -0.86 -17.81
N PHE A 86 -9.75 -0.73 -16.76
CA PHE A 86 -11.02 -1.47 -16.63
C PHE A 86 -12.24 -0.56 -16.51
N ARG A 87 -12.08 0.76 -16.52
CA ARG A 87 -13.18 1.72 -16.62
C ARG A 87 -13.05 2.55 -17.88
N GLU A 88 -14.19 2.97 -18.42
CA GLU A 88 -14.29 4.03 -19.41
C GLU A 88 -13.61 5.27 -18.81
N GLY A 89 -12.85 6.02 -19.62
CA GLY A 89 -11.84 6.97 -19.18
C GLY A 89 -12.36 8.11 -18.27
N PRO A 90 -11.52 9.13 -17.99
CA PRO A 90 -11.86 10.23 -17.09
C PRO A 90 -13.22 10.89 -17.36
N ASP A 91 -13.63 10.95 -18.64
CA ASP A 91 -14.82 11.64 -19.10
C ASP A 91 -16.14 10.90 -18.78
N ASP A 92 -16.12 9.58 -18.60
CA ASP A 92 -17.31 8.76 -18.29
C ASP A 92 -17.40 8.37 -16.80
N MET A 93 -16.47 8.86 -15.97
CA MET A 93 -16.44 8.55 -14.55
C MET A 93 -17.35 9.46 -13.72
N PRO A 94 -18.12 8.93 -12.75
CA PRO A 94 -18.87 9.75 -11.81
C PRO A 94 -17.96 10.77 -11.09
N ILE A 95 -18.45 12.01 -10.92
CA ILE A 95 -17.72 13.13 -10.27
C ILE A 95 -17.17 12.72 -8.89
N ILE A 96 -17.92 11.91 -8.15
CA ILE A 96 -17.51 11.40 -6.83
C ILE A 96 -16.24 10.55 -6.96
N THR A 97 -16.14 9.69 -7.97
CA THR A 97 -14.98 8.83 -8.21
C THR A 97 -13.75 9.66 -8.57
N GLN A 98 -13.90 10.67 -9.43
CA GLN A 98 -12.79 11.58 -9.77
C GLN A 98 -12.28 12.33 -8.53
N THR A 99 -13.21 12.84 -7.71
CA THR A 99 -12.87 13.55 -6.47
C THR A 99 -12.18 12.64 -5.47
N MET A 100 -12.66 11.41 -5.30
CA MET A 100 -12.04 10.41 -4.43
C MET A 100 -10.63 10.06 -4.90
N LEU A 101 -10.43 9.85 -6.21
CA LEU A 101 -9.12 9.53 -6.77
C LEU A 101 -8.11 10.68 -6.57
N SER A 102 -8.55 11.94 -6.75
CA SER A 102 -7.74 13.13 -6.52
C SER A 102 -7.35 13.29 -5.05
N ASN A 103 -8.31 13.13 -4.14
CA ASN A 103 -8.06 13.16 -2.69
C ASN A 103 -7.10 12.05 -2.27
N PHE A 104 -7.30 10.83 -2.78
CA PHE A 104 -6.45 9.70 -2.46
C PHE A 104 -5.02 9.89 -2.99
N THR A 105 -4.86 10.41 -4.21
CA THR A 105 -3.55 10.82 -4.75
C THR A 105 -2.82 11.79 -3.81
N SER A 106 -3.55 12.80 -3.30
CA SER A 106 -3.00 13.79 -2.39
C SER A 106 -2.56 13.17 -1.06
N VAL A 107 -3.39 12.30 -0.48
CA VAL A 107 -3.07 11.57 0.76
C VAL A 107 -1.82 10.71 0.58
N VAL A 108 -1.75 9.93 -0.51
CA VAL A 108 -0.60 9.07 -0.80
C VAL A 108 0.66 9.90 -0.97
N GLY A 109 0.60 11.03 -1.69
CA GLY A 109 1.72 11.95 -1.83
C GLY A 109 2.24 12.46 -0.48
N VAL A 110 1.35 12.89 0.41
CA VAL A 110 1.72 13.33 1.77
C VAL A 110 2.36 12.19 2.57
N VAL A 111 1.78 10.99 2.51
CA VAL A 111 2.29 9.81 3.23
C VAL A 111 3.69 9.43 2.75
N ILE A 112 3.95 9.46 1.44
CA ILE A 112 5.27 9.19 0.87
C ILE A 112 6.31 10.17 1.43
N VAL A 113 6.02 11.48 1.37
CA VAL A 113 6.94 12.51 1.86
C VAL A 113 7.19 12.34 3.37
N PHE A 114 6.15 12.08 4.16
CA PHE A 114 6.28 11.88 5.60
C PHE A 114 7.08 10.61 5.94
N TYR A 115 6.85 9.51 5.22
CA TYR A 115 7.57 8.26 5.43
C TYR A 115 9.08 8.44 5.16
N PHE A 116 9.44 9.02 4.02
CA PHE A 116 10.85 9.26 3.69
C PHE A 116 11.49 10.31 4.60
N GLY A 117 10.76 11.38 4.95
CA GLY A 117 11.24 12.43 5.85
C GLY A 117 11.52 11.90 7.26
N SER A 118 10.59 11.15 7.84
CA SER A 118 10.77 10.54 9.16
C SER A 118 11.89 9.49 9.18
N SER A 119 11.99 8.68 8.12
CA SER A 119 13.07 7.68 7.97
C SER A 119 14.45 8.34 7.90
N ALA A 120 14.58 9.41 7.10
CA ALA A 120 15.84 10.17 6.97
C ALA A 120 16.25 10.83 8.29
N TYR A 121 15.29 11.40 9.02
CA TYR A 121 15.53 12.01 10.32
C TYR A 121 16.05 10.99 11.35
N LEU A 122 15.41 9.83 11.44
CA LEU A 122 15.85 8.75 12.35
C LEU A 122 17.23 8.22 11.98
N GLN A 123 17.52 8.08 10.68
CA GLN A 123 18.82 7.63 10.21
C GLN A 123 19.94 8.64 10.54
N SER A 124 19.68 9.94 10.37
CA SER A 124 20.64 10.99 10.72
C SER A 124 20.96 11.00 12.22
N ARG A 125 19.96 10.76 13.08
CA ARG A 125 20.17 10.73 14.54
C ARG A 125 21.01 9.53 14.96
N LYS A 126 20.72 8.35 14.40
CA LYS A 126 21.47 7.11 14.67
C LYS A 126 22.95 7.25 14.29
N GLN A 127 23.24 7.94 13.18
CA GLN A 127 24.62 8.17 12.74
C GLN A 127 25.37 9.20 13.60
N GLY A 128 24.65 10.13 14.25
CA GLY A 128 25.21 11.07 15.21
C GLY A 128 25.64 10.40 16.52
N ASP A 129 24.80 9.53 17.08
CA ASP A 129 25.10 8.82 18.32
C ASP A 129 26.29 7.85 18.16
N SER A 130 26.36 7.09 17.06
CA SER A 130 27.49 6.17 16.81
C SER A 130 28.83 6.87 16.65
N ARG A 131 28.85 8.15 16.23
CA ARG A 131 30.09 8.95 16.13
C ARG A 131 30.55 9.51 17.48
N ALA A 132 29.67 9.62 18.46
CA ALA A 132 29.98 10.14 19.78
C ALA A 132 30.52 9.04 20.73
N GLU A 133 30.23 7.77 20.48
CA GLU A 133 30.76 6.63 21.26
C GLU A 133 32.19 6.22 20.84
N ASP A 134 32.64 6.60 19.64
CA ASP A 134 33.98 6.30 19.11
C ASP A 134 35.04 7.37 19.51
N GLN A 135 34.69 8.37 20.31
CA GLN A 135 35.57 9.44 20.83
C GLN A 135 35.77 9.34 22.34
#